data_AF-A0A1Q6LCM2-F1
#
_entry.id   AF-A0A1Q6LCM2-F1
#
_cell.length_a   1.000
_cell.length_b   1.000
_cell.length_c   1.000
_cell.angle_alpha   90.00
_cell.angle_beta   90.00
_cell.angle_gamma   90.00
#
_symmetry.space_group_name_H-M   'P 1'
#
loop_
_entity.id
_entity.type
_entity.pdbx_description
1 polymer ?
#
loop_
_entity_poly.entity_id
_entity_poly.type
_entity_poly.pdbx_seq_one_letter_code
_entity_poly.pdbx_strand_id
1 'polypeptide(L)'
;MTKKEILRKVLFVVINLFCILYVTANFLRGRANVFAIIGMVILYVGWILFFILHIIYIIGGYRLYKQYKENFEYFKNLHKNRYRLYFTEERNEKIEVYSNEIEEEGEYLIDIGKICIENNILSRRQMANVKEMLEQTERMMKNVK
;
A
#
# COMPACT_ATOMS: atom_id res chain seq x y z
N MET A 1 6.37 12.28 7.75
CA MET A 1 7.82 11.96 7.88
C MET A 1 8.61 13.22 7.62
N THR A 2 9.42 13.67 8.58
CA THR A 2 10.19 14.93 8.45
C THR A 2 11.48 14.73 7.66
N LYS A 3 12.02 15.78 7.03
CA LYS A 3 13.30 15.72 6.29
C LYS A 3 14.44 15.13 7.14
N LYS A 4 14.43 15.39 8.44
CA LYS A 4 15.42 14.88 9.41
C LYS A 4 15.34 13.36 9.61
N GLU A 5 14.14 12.79 9.66
CA GLU A 5 13.95 11.33 9.78
C GLU A 5 14.39 10.59 8.52
N ILE A 6 14.08 11.14 7.34
CA ILE A 6 14.50 10.59 6.06
C ILE A 6 16.03 10.60 5.98
N LEU A 7 16.67 11.72 6.32
CA LEU A 7 18.13 11.84 6.34
C LEU A 7 18.78 10.81 7.28
N ARG A 8 18.20 10.60 8.47
CA ARG A 8 18.70 9.61 9.44
C ARG A 8 18.60 8.18 8.90
N LYS A 9 17.50 7.82 8.25
CA LYS A 9 17.33 6.50 7.60
C LYS A 9 18.34 6.31 6.47
N VAL A 10 18.52 7.31 5.61
CA VAL A 10 19.48 7.26 4.50
C VAL A 10 20.91 7.12 5.02
N LEU A 11 21.30 7.92 6.02
CA LEU A 11 22.62 7.82 6.66
C LEU A 11 22.84 6.43 7.26
N PHE A 12 21.86 5.88 7.95
CA PHE A 12 21.95 4.53 8.52
C PHE A 12 22.21 3.47 7.45
N VAL A 13 21.49 3.54 6.33
CA VAL A 13 21.67 2.63 5.19
C VAL A 13 23.06 2.76 4.57
N VAL A 14 23.51 4.00 4.33
CA VAL A 14 24.83 4.28 3.71
C VAL A 14 25.98 3.84 4.61
N ILE A 15 25.91 4.13 5.91
CA ILE A 15 26.94 3.72 6.88
C ILE A 15 27.01 2.19 6.96
N ASN A 16 25.88 1.51 7.02
CA ASN A 16 25.86 0.03 7.03
C ASN A 16 26.44 -0.57 5.75
N LEU A 17 26.14 0.02 4.59
CA LEU A 17 26.73 -0.41 3.31
C LEU A 17 28.25 -0.24 3.31
N PHE A 18 28.74 0.88 3.83
CA PHE A 18 30.17 1.17 3.93
C PHE A 18 30.88 0.20 4.88
N CYS A 19 30.26 -0.13 6.01
CA CYS A 19 30.76 -1.15 6.95
C CYS A 19 30.88 -2.52 6.29
N ILE A 20 29.88 -2.95 5.51
CA ILE A 20 29.94 -4.22 4.77
C ILE A 20 31.09 -4.20 3.78
N LEU A 21 31.20 -3.15 2.95
CA LEU A 21 32.29 -3.04 1.97
C LEU A 21 33.67 -3.04 2.64
N TYR A 22 33.81 -2.35 3.77
CA TYR A 22 35.06 -2.30 4.54
C TYR A 22 35.46 -3.67 5.10
N VAL A 23 34.52 -4.37 5.74
CA VAL A 23 34.77 -5.71 6.31
C VAL A 23 35.05 -6.72 5.19
N THR A 24 34.36 -6.62 4.05
CA THR A 24 34.61 -7.44 2.85
C THR A 24 35.98 -7.19 2.24
N ALA A 25 36.42 -5.94 2.15
CA ALA A 25 37.77 -5.62 1.68
C ALA A 25 38.85 -6.19 2.62
N ASN A 26 38.65 -6.13 3.93
CA ASN A 26 39.58 -6.70 4.90
C ASN A 26 39.61 -8.23 4.86
N PHE A 27 38.47 -8.87 4.60
CA PHE A 27 38.38 -10.33 4.38
C PHE A 27 39.15 -10.75 3.12
N LEU A 28 38.92 -10.08 1.99
CA LEU A 28 39.63 -10.35 0.73
C LEU A 28 41.15 -10.15 0.83
N ARG A 29 41.60 -9.21 1.68
CA ARG A 29 43.01 -8.96 1.95
C ARG A 29 43.64 -9.95 2.94
N GLY A 30 42.88 -10.94 3.43
CA GLY A 30 43.36 -11.91 4.44
C GLY A 30 43.62 -11.28 5.82
N ARG A 31 43.09 -10.08 6.09
CA ARG A 31 43.29 -9.33 7.35
C ARG A 31 42.06 -9.35 8.26
N ALA A 32 41.06 -10.17 7.96
CA ALA A 32 39.86 -10.27 8.78
C ALA A 32 40.05 -11.25 9.94
N ASN A 33 39.80 -10.78 11.16
CA ASN A 33 39.74 -11.62 12.35
C ASN A 33 38.45 -12.45 12.37
N VAL A 34 38.44 -13.57 13.11
CA VAL A 34 37.27 -14.46 13.25
C VAL A 34 36.00 -13.69 13.67
N PHE A 35 36.12 -12.75 14.60
CA PHE A 35 35.01 -11.90 15.02
C PHE A 35 34.47 -11.00 13.88
N ALA A 36 35.35 -10.51 13.00
CA ALA A 36 34.94 -9.71 11.84
C ALA A 36 34.20 -10.58 10.81
N ILE A 37 34.58 -11.85 10.65
CA ILE A 37 33.90 -12.81 9.78
C ILE A 37 32.50 -13.13 10.33
N ILE A 38 32.37 -13.40 11.63
CA ILE A 38 31.05 -13.63 12.26
C ILE A 38 30.15 -12.40 12.11
N GLY A 39 30.68 -11.20 12.40
CA GLY A 39 29.94 -9.95 12.23
C GLY A 39 29.51 -9.70 10.78
N MET A 40 30.38 -10.04 9.81
CA MET A 40 30.07 -9.98 8.39
C MET A 40 28.86 -10.87 8.03
N VAL A 41 28.85 -12.12 8.50
CA VAL A 41 27.74 -13.06 8.23
C VAL A 41 26.42 -12.51 8.77
N ILE A 42 26.41 -12.00 10.01
CA ILE A 42 25.22 -11.40 10.64
C ILE A 42 24.71 -10.21 9.82
N LEU A 43 25.61 -9.31 9.39
CA LEU A 43 25.26 -8.14 8.59
C LEU A 43 24.67 -8.55 7.24
N TYR A 44 25.26 -9.52 6.54
CA TYR A 44 24.72 -10.01 5.27
C TYR A 44 23.35 -10.65 5.43
N VAL A 45 23.17 -11.53 6.43
CA VAL A 45 21.87 -12.15 6.71
C VAL A 45 20.81 -11.09 7.04
N GLY A 46 21.15 -10.10 7.87
CA GLY A 46 20.26 -8.99 8.19
C GLY A 46 19.85 -8.19 6.96
N TRP A 47 20.78 -7.91 6.04
CA TRP A 47 20.48 -7.21 4.79
C TRP A 47 19.61 -8.01 3.84
N ILE A 48 19.85 -9.32 3.72
CA ILE A 48 19.02 -10.21 2.89
C ILE A 48 17.59 -10.22 3.43
N LEU A 49 17.42 -10.38 4.74
CA LEU A 49 16.08 -10.36 5.37
C LEU A 49 15.39 -9.00 5.19
N PHE A 50 16.11 -7.91 5.39
CA PHE A 50 15.59 -6.57 5.14
C PHE A 50 15.11 -6.39 3.70
N PHE A 51 15.89 -6.87 2.73
CA PHE A 51 15.55 -6.78 1.31
C PHE A 51 14.33 -7.63 0.96
N ILE A 52 14.23 -8.85 1.49
CA ILE A 52 13.06 -9.72 1.33
C ILE A 52 11.80 -9.04 1.87
N LEU A 53 11.85 -8.52 3.10
CA LEU A 53 10.72 -7.82 3.70
C LEU A 53 10.33 -6.57 2.90
N HIS A 54 11.32 -5.83 2.38
CA HIS A 54 11.08 -4.66 1.54
C HIS A 54 10.36 -5.02 0.23
N ILE A 55 10.76 -6.11 -0.43
CA ILE A 55 10.09 -6.63 -1.63
C ILE A 55 8.65 -7.02 -1.31
N ILE A 56 8.44 -7.78 -0.22
CA ILE A 56 7.10 -8.20 0.21
C ILE A 56 6.20 -6.97 0.45
N TYR A 57 6.73 -5.94 1.10
CA TYR A 57 6.02 -4.69 1.35
C TYR A 57 5.60 -3.99 0.05
N ILE A 58 6.49 -3.90 -0.94
CA ILE A 58 6.19 -3.29 -2.25
C ILE A 58 5.10 -4.09 -3.00
N ILE A 59 5.25 -5.42 -3.05
CA ILE A 59 4.28 -6.30 -3.72
C ILE A 59 2.92 -6.22 -3.02
N GLY A 60 2.90 -6.25 -1.69
CA GLY A 60 1.69 -6.13 -0.88
C GLY A 60 0.97 -4.81 -1.14
N GLY A 61 1.70 -3.69 -1.15
CA GLY A 61 1.13 -2.38 -1.47
C GLY A 61 0.55 -2.31 -2.89
N TYR A 62 1.23 -2.90 -3.88
CA TYR A 62 0.70 -2.96 -5.25
C TYR A 62 -0.58 -3.80 -5.34
N ARG A 63 -0.60 -4.98 -4.69
CA ARG A 63 -1.78 -5.85 -4.67
C ARG A 63 -2.98 -5.16 -4.02
N LEU A 64 -2.75 -4.51 -2.88
CA LEU A 64 -3.76 -3.72 -2.17
C LEU A 64 -4.33 -2.62 -3.06
N TYR A 65 -3.47 -1.86 -3.73
CA TYR A 65 -3.90 -0.81 -4.67
C TYR A 65 -4.73 -1.38 -5.83
N LYS A 66 -4.32 -2.51 -6.40
CA LYS A 66 -5.05 -3.16 -7.50
C LYS A 66 -6.45 -3.58 -7.04
N GLN A 67 -6.54 -4.24 -5.90
CA GLN A 67 -7.82 -4.68 -5.34
C GLN A 67 -8.73 -3.49 -5.00
N TYR A 68 -8.18 -2.42 -4.41
CA TYR A 68 -8.93 -1.20 -4.13
C TYR A 68 -9.53 -0.59 -5.39
N LYS A 69 -8.76 -0.55 -6.49
CA LYS A 69 -9.23 -0.05 -7.78
C LYS A 69 -10.34 -0.91 -8.38
N GLU A 70 -10.20 -2.24 -8.31
CA GLU A 70 -11.22 -3.19 -8.80
C GLU A 70 -12.53 -3.03 -8.03
N ASN A 71 -12.46 -2.93 -6.70
CA ASN A 71 -13.64 -2.70 -5.85
C ASN A 71 -14.29 -1.34 -6.14
N PHE A 72 -13.50 -0.28 -6.38
CA PHE A 72 -14.03 1.01 -6.77
C PHE A 72 -14.76 0.97 -8.12
N GLU A 73 -14.26 0.20 -9.08
CA GLU A 73 -14.91 0.01 -10.38
C GLU A 73 -16.22 -0.80 -10.24
N TYR A 74 -16.23 -1.81 -9.37
CA TYR A 74 -17.44 -2.54 -9.00
C TYR A 74 -18.50 -1.62 -8.38
N PHE A 75 -18.10 -0.80 -7.40
CA PHE A 75 -18.96 0.17 -6.74
C PHE A 75 -19.61 1.15 -7.73
N LYS A 76 -18.84 1.66 -8.71
CA LYS A 76 -19.40 2.49 -9.78
C LYS A 76 -20.43 1.75 -10.64
N ASN A 77 -20.22 0.47 -10.90
CA ASN A 77 -21.16 -0.35 -11.66
C ASN A 77 -22.45 -0.59 -10.87
N LEU A 78 -22.38 -0.76 -9.55
CA LEU A 78 -23.57 -0.84 -8.69
C LEU A 78 -24.44 0.42 -8.81
N HIS A 79 -23.85 1.61 -8.66
CA HIS A 79 -24.57 2.88 -8.84
C HIS A 79 -25.22 3.00 -10.22
N LYS A 80 -24.50 2.59 -11.28
CA LYS A 80 -25.02 2.61 -12.66
C LYS A 80 -26.18 1.63 -12.85
N ASN A 81 -26.10 0.44 -12.27
CA ASN A 81 -27.15 -0.57 -12.34
C ASN A 81 -28.38 -0.15 -11.55
N ARG A 82 -28.21 0.40 -10.34
CA ARG A 82 -29.30 1.01 -9.57
C ARG A 82 -29.99 2.11 -10.37
N TYR A 83 -29.21 3.00 -11.02
CA TYR A 83 -29.78 4.07 -11.83
C TYR A 83 -30.63 3.56 -13.01
N ARG A 84 -30.21 2.47 -13.65
CA ARG A 84 -30.97 1.84 -14.75
C ARG A 84 -32.33 1.31 -14.28
N LEU A 85 -32.43 0.83 -13.04
CA LEU A 85 -33.67 0.27 -12.51
C LEU A 85 -34.82 1.27 -12.40
N TYR A 86 -34.53 2.57 -12.26
CA TYR A 86 -35.57 3.62 -12.26
C TYR A 86 -36.34 3.72 -13.58
N PHE A 87 -35.79 3.16 -14.67
CA PHE A 87 -36.41 3.16 -16.01
C PHE A 87 -37.03 1.81 -16.37
N THR A 88 -37.10 0.85 -15.44
CA THR A 88 -37.67 -0.49 -15.64
C THR A 88 -38.87 -0.75 -14.72
N GLU A 89 -39.71 -1.73 -15.06
CA GLU A 89 -40.93 -2.08 -14.30
C GLU A 89 -40.64 -2.86 -13.00
N GLU A 90 -39.48 -3.52 -12.88
CA GLU A 90 -39.02 -4.23 -11.68
C GLU A 90 -38.42 -3.25 -10.64
N ARG A 91 -39.29 -2.43 -10.03
CA ARG A 91 -38.83 -1.14 -9.49
C ARG A 91 -38.34 -1.15 -8.04
N ASN A 92 -39.06 -1.74 -7.08
CA ASN A 92 -38.77 -1.41 -5.67
C ASN A 92 -37.79 -2.37 -4.98
N GLU A 93 -38.01 -3.67 -5.07
CA GLU A 93 -37.22 -4.67 -4.32
C GLU A 93 -35.75 -4.74 -4.78
N LYS A 94 -35.52 -4.64 -6.10
CA LYS A 94 -34.15 -4.62 -6.65
C LYS A 94 -33.42 -3.31 -6.31
N ILE A 95 -34.10 -2.17 -6.28
CA ILE A 95 -33.47 -0.89 -5.92
C ILE A 95 -33.00 -0.89 -4.46
N GLU A 96 -33.79 -1.49 -3.56
CA GLU A 96 -33.41 -1.63 -2.15
C GLU A 96 -32.17 -2.52 -1.98
N VAL A 97 -32.12 -3.68 -2.66
CA VAL A 97 -30.94 -4.56 -2.67
C VAL A 97 -29.69 -3.81 -3.14
N TYR A 98 -29.76 -3.11 -4.27
CA TYR A 98 -28.63 -2.33 -4.76
C TYR A 98 -28.26 -1.17 -3.82
N SER A 99 -29.22 -0.59 -3.10
CA SER A 99 -28.94 0.52 -2.19
C SER A 99 -28.19 0.04 -0.94
N ASN A 100 -28.59 -1.11 -0.39
CA ASN A 100 -27.89 -1.74 0.72
C ASN A 100 -26.47 -2.17 0.33
N GLU A 101 -26.31 -2.77 -0.86
CA GLU A 101 -24.99 -3.19 -1.35
C GLU A 101 -24.07 -1.98 -1.63
N ILE A 102 -24.62 -0.88 -2.14
CA ILE A 102 -23.88 0.39 -2.29
C ILE A 102 -23.44 0.92 -0.92
N GLU A 103 -24.30 0.85 0.10
CA GLU A 103 -23.93 1.33 1.43
C GLU A 103 -22.77 0.52 2.01
N GLU A 104 -22.87 -0.81 1.98
CA GLU A 104 -21.83 -1.72 2.49
C GLU A 104 -20.49 -1.55 1.75
N GLU A 105 -20.50 -1.60 0.42
CA GLU A 105 -19.29 -1.45 -0.41
C GLU A 105 -18.71 -0.04 -0.31
N GLY A 106 -19.56 0.97 -0.19
CA GLY A 106 -19.16 2.36 -0.05
C GLY A 106 -18.44 2.63 1.26
N GLU A 107 -18.97 2.13 2.39
CA GLU A 107 -18.31 2.20 3.69
C GLU A 107 -16.97 1.44 3.69
N TYR A 108 -16.96 0.23 3.13
CA TYR A 108 -15.74 -0.57 2.99
C TYR A 108 -14.65 0.17 2.21
N LEU A 109 -15.00 0.77 1.06
CA LEU A 109 -14.05 1.56 0.26
C LEU A 109 -13.53 2.81 0.97
N ILE A 110 -14.35 3.43 1.81
CA ILE A 110 -13.93 4.59 2.61
C ILE A 110 -12.90 4.17 3.66
N ASP A 111 -13.17 3.09 4.39
CA ASP A 111 -12.29 2.60 5.45
C ASP A 111 -10.93 2.14 4.91
N ILE A 112 -10.94 1.30 3.86
CA ILE A 112 -9.69 0.85 3.22
C ILE A 112 -8.93 2.03 2.60
N GLY A 113 -9.65 3.01 2.02
CA GLY A 113 -9.06 4.21 1.44
C GLY A 113 -8.29 5.03 2.49
N LYS A 114 -8.88 5.25 3.67
CA LYS A 114 -8.24 5.93 4.79
C LYS A 114 -7.02 5.17 5.31
N ILE A 115 -7.15 3.86 5.51
CA ILE A 115 -6.04 2.98 5.95
C ILE A 115 -4.85 3.08 4.98
N CYS A 116 -5.11 3.08 3.67
CA CYS A 116 -4.05 3.24 2.66
C CYS A 116 -3.33 4.58 2.81
N ILE A 117 -4.07 5.66 3.04
CA ILE A 117 -3.52 7.02 3.17
C ILE A 117 -2.70 7.18 4.44
N GLU A 118 -3.20 6.72 5.58
CA GLU A 118 -2.56 6.86 6.88
C GLU A 118 -1.25 6.07 6.97
N ASN A 119 -1.24 4.83 6.47
CA ASN A 119 -0.09 3.95 6.59
C ASN A 119 0.99 4.18 5.52
N ASN A 120 0.73 5.05 4.54
CA ASN A 120 1.67 5.41 3.47
C ASN A 120 2.31 4.21 2.76
N ILE A 121 1.51 3.14 2.56
CA ILE A 121 1.92 1.84 1.99
C ILE A 121 2.10 1.94 0.47
N LEU A 122 1.45 2.92 -0.15
CA LEU A 122 1.38 3.09 -1.59
C LEU A 122 2.44 4.08 -2.08
N SER A 123 2.85 3.94 -3.34
CA SER A 123 3.66 4.97 -4.02
C SER A 123 2.89 6.30 -4.09
N ARG A 124 3.60 7.42 -4.25
CA ARG A 124 2.97 8.76 -4.33
C ARG A 124 1.87 8.85 -5.40
N ARG A 125 2.08 8.22 -6.56
CA ARG A 125 1.11 8.21 -7.66
C ARG A 125 -0.13 7.40 -7.29
N GLN A 126 0.06 6.20 -6.76
CA GLN A 126 -1.05 5.36 -6.29
C GLN A 126 -1.83 6.05 -5.17
N MET A 127 -1.13 6.71 -4.26
CA MET A 127 -1.75 7.48 -3.17
C MET A 127 -2.65 8.60 -3.68
N ALA A 128 -2.19 9.36 -4.68
CA ALA A 128 -3.00 10.40 -5.30
C ALA A 128 -4.29 9.82 -5.91
N ASN A 129 -4.17 8.69 -6.62
CA ASN A 129 -5.33 8.00 -7.19
C ASN A 129 -6.29 7.48 -6.11
N VAL A 130 -5.78 6.92 -5.01
CA VAL A 130 -6.64 6.47 -3.88
C VAL A 130 -7.38 7.64 -3.26
N LYS A 131 -6.73 8.80 -3.07
CA LYS A 131 -7.41 10.01 -2.59
C LYS A 131 -8.53 10.45 -3.52
N GLU A 132 -8.29 10.45 -4.82
CA GLU A 132 -9.30 10.81 -5.80
C GLU A 132 -10.49 9.84 -5.78
N MET A 133 -10.23 8.53 -5.75
CA MET A 133 -11.27 7.51 -5.64
C MET A 133 -12.05 7.62 -4.33
N LEU A 134 -11.37 7.86 -3.20
CA LEU A 134 -12.00 8.06 -1.89
C LEU A 134 -12.95 9.27 -1.91
N GLU A 135 -12.50 10.42 -2.42
CA GLU A 135 -13.35 11.60 -2.57
C GLU A 135 -14.56 11.32 -3.48
N GLN A 136 -14.37 10.56 -4.56
CA GLN A 136 -15.47 10.16 -5.43
C GLN A 136 -16.46 9.24 -4.71
N THR A 137 -15.99 8.25 -3.95
CA THR A 137 -16.84 7.37 -3.13
C THR A 137 -17.64 8.17 -2.11
N GLU A 138 -17.00 9.06 -1.35
CA GLU A 138 -17.68 9.91 -0.36
C GLU A 138 -18.76 10.80 -0.99
N ARG A 139 -18.52 11.33 -2.21
CA ARG A 139 -19.53 12.10 -2.95
C ARG A 139 -20.68 11.23 -3.42
N MET A 140 -20.40 10.03 -3.94
CA MET A 140 -21.43 9.10 -4.41
C MET A 140 -22.31 8.62 -3.24
N MET A 141 -21.71 8.35 -2.08
CA MET A 141 -22.40 7.96 -0.84
C MET A 141 -23.34 9.03 -0.30
N LYS A 142 -23.00 10.33 -0.45
CA LYS A 142 -23.92 11.42 -0.06
C LYS A 142 -25.22 11.46 -0.87
N ASN A 143 -25.22 10.89 -2.08
CA ASN A 143 -26.36 10.86 -2.99
C ASN A 143 -27.13 9.52 -2.94
N VAL A 144 -26.86 8.68 -1.93
CA VAL A 144 -27.55 7.40 -1.73
C VAL A 144 -28.87 7.57 -0.98
N LYS A 145 -29.02 8.66 -0.21
CA LYS A 145 -30.25 9.04 0.52
C LYS A 145 -31.32 9.67 -0.38
#